data_AF-A0A0M3KGW3-F1
#
_entry.id   AF-A0A0M3KGW3-F1
#
_cell.length_a   1.000
_cell.length_b   1.000
_cell.length_c   1.000
_cell.angle_alpha   90.00
_cell.angle_beta   90.00
_cell.angle_gamma   90.00
#
_symmetry.space_group_name_H-M   'P 1'
#
loop_
_entity.id
_entity.type
_entity.pdbx_description
1 polymer ?
#
loop_
_entity_poly.entity_id
_entity_poly.type
_entity_poly.pdbx_seq_one_letter_code
_entity_poly.pdbx_strand_id
1 'polypeptide(L)'
;LKFSAMWPERCLKAKCEMVYLRQCPEDSILVTPLPPPGECCAPPAQCHCDIQKCDPFVPICEKGLERVLVKEGTSEPGHCCDQFECRRPELRCENVRCDDSGEFFEECPPDSVQGASYVPDGRCCPIHPGCKCRASICLPAQCPEGQRVKILQKG
;
A
#
# COMPACT_ATOMS: atom_id res chain seq x y z
N LEU A 1 25.18 -27.61 -34.62
CA LEU A 1 25.50 -28.30 -33.35
C LEU A 1 24.59 -29.52 -33.25
N LYS A 2 25.13 -30.73 -33.46
CA LYS A 2 24.39 -32.00 -33.39
C LYS A 2 24.24 -32.39 -31.92
N PHE A 3 23.03 -32.31 -31.37
CA PHE A 3 22.68 -32.97 -30.12
C PHE A 3 22.49 -34.46 -30.42
N SER A 4 23.59 -35.23 -30.38
CA SER A 4 23.48 -36.69 -30.35
C SER A 4 23.10 -37.07 -28.92
N ALA A 5 21.81 -37.25 -28.67
CA ALA A 5 21.32 -37.96 -27.48
C ALA A 5 21.64 -39.45 -27.68
N MET A 6 22.92 -39.81 -27.57
CA MET A 6 23.35 -41.21 -27.58
C MET A 6 23.13 -41.75 -26.18
N TRP A 7 21.91 -42.23 -25.92
CA TRP A 7 21.62 -43.04 -24.74
C TRP A 7 22.58 -44.23 -24.76
N PRO A 8 23.41 -44.43 -23.72
CA PRO A 8 24.29 -45.58 -23.72
C PRO A 8 23.44 -46.85 -23.77
N GLU A 9 23.76 -47.80 -24.66
CA GLU A 9 23.22 -49.18 -24.70
C GLU A 9 23.23 -49.88 -23.33
N ARG A 10 23.94 -49.31 -22.36
CA ARG A 10 24.05 -49.71 -20.95
C ARG A 10 22.80 -49.43 -20.11
N CYS A 11 21.87 -48.58 -20.58
CA CYS A 11 20.69 -48.16 -19.83
C CYS A 11 19.42 -49.00 -20.09
N LEU A 12 19.45 -49.91 -21.06
CA LEU A 12 18.29 -50.73 -21.48
C LEU A 12 17.73 -51.65 -20.39
N LYS A 13 18.51 -51.96 -19.34
CA LYS A 13 18.09 -52.83 -18.20
C LYS A 13 18.09 -52.10 -16.85
N ALA A 14 18.29 -50.78 -16.84
CA ALA A 14 18.30 -50.01 -15.59
C ALA A 14 16.89 -49.97 -14.98
N LYS A 15 16.79 -50.25 -13.67
CA LYS A 15 15.57 -50.02 -12.90
C LYS A 15 15.79 -48.77 -12.05
N CYS A 16 15.03 -47.72 -12.33
CA CYS A 16 15.11 -46.47 -11.58
C CYS A 16 14.06 -46.47 -10.47
N GLU A 17 14.48 -46.06 -9.28
CA GLU A 17 13.56 -45.80 -8.16
C GLU A 17 12.79 -44.51 -8.45
N MET A 18 11.46 -44.60 -8.58
CA MET A 18 10.61 -43.44 -8.81
C MET A 18 10.05 -42.93 -7.49
N VAL A 19 10.59 -41.81 -7.02
CA VAL A 19 10.03 -41.05 -5.91
C VAL A 19 9.06 -40.01 -6.47
N TYR A 20 7.76 -40.21 -6.23
CA TYR A 20 6.71 -39.29 -6.67
C TYR A 20 6.55 -38.15 -5.67
N LEU A 21 7.15 -36.99 -5.96
CA LEU A 21 6.74 -35.77 -5.29
C LEU A 21 5.35 -35.37 -5.82
N ARG A 22 4.33 -35.35 -4.95
CA ARG A 22 2.94 -35.17 -5.40
C ARG A 22 2.63 -33.73 -5.80
N GLN A 23 3.09 -32.73 -5.04
CA GLN A 23 2.78 -31.32 -5.28
C GLN A 23 3.91 -30.41 -4.74
N CYS A 24 4.16 -29.32 -5.46
CA CYS A 24 4.98 -28.22 -4.96
C CYS A 24 4.09 -27.11 -4.38
N PRO A 25 4.64 -26.23 -3.52
CA PRO A 25 3.95 -25.01 -3.11
C PRO A 25 3.48 -24.18 -4.31
N GLU A 26 2.48 -23.31 -4.09
CA GLU A 26 1.83 -22.55 -5.16
C GLU A 26 2.80 -21.64 -5.95
N ASP A 27 3.82 -21.12 -5.27
CA ASP A 27 4.86 -20.26 -5.83
C ASP A 27 6.02 -21.02 -6.50
N SER A 28 5.88 -22.34 -6.61
CA SER A 28 6.95 -23.25 -7.00
C SER A 28 6.54 -24.17 -8.15
N ILE A 29 7.53 -24.69 -8.86
CA ILE A 29 7.35 -25.64 -9.96
C ILE A 29 8.16 -26.91 -9.71
N LEU A 30 7.58 -28.04 -10.08
CA LEU A 30 8.26 -29.33 -10.02
C LEU A 30 9.21 -29.46 -11.22
N VAL A 31 10.51 -29.55 -10.95
CA VAL A 31 11.55 -29.72 -11.96
C VAL A 31 12.12 -31.13 -11.84
N THR A 32 12.13 -31.87 -12.95
CA THR A 32 12.81 -33.16 -13.04
C THR A 32 14.15 -32.96 -13.73
N PRO A 33 15.28 -33.12 -13.02
CA PRO A 33 16.60 -32.94 -13.61
C PRO A 33 16.92 -34.05 -14.61
N LEU A 34 17.76 -33.76 -15.60
CA LEU A 34 18.28 -34.79 -16.48
C LEU A 34 19.25 -35.73 -15.72
N PRO A 35 19.33 -37.01 -16.13
CA PRO A 35 20.34 -37.90 -15.59
C PRO A 35 21.75 -37.36 -15.86
N PRO A 36 22.67 -37.44 -14.87
CA PRO A 36 24.07 -37.12 -15.07
C PRO A 36 24.71 -37.95 -16.19
N PRO A 37 25.77 -37.46 -16.86
CA PRO A 37 26.47 -38.23 -17.88
C PRO A 37 26.97 -39.58 -17.34
N GLY A 38 26.54 -40.69 -17.97
CA GLY A 38 26.92 -42.05 -17.57
C GLY A 38 25.94 -42.71 -16.59
N GLU A 39 24.98 -41.97 -16.04
CA GLU A 39 23.87 -42.51 -15.27
C GLU A 39 22.63 -42.68 -16.14
N CYS A 40 21.81 -43.68 -15.82
CA CYS A 40 20.59 -44.00 -16.56
C CYS A 40 19.33 -43.40 -15.94
N CYS A 41 19.39 -43.05 -14.65
CA CYS A 41 18.24 -42.62 -13.87
C CYS A 41 18.33 -41.13 -13.56
N ALA A 42 17.23 -40.42 -13.80
CA ALA A 42 17.11 -39.04 -13.36
C ALA A 42 17.06 -39.00 -11.81
N PRO A 43 17.72 -38.01 -11.18
CA PRO A 43 17.50 -37.73 -9.77
C PRO A 43 16.02 -37.44 -9.48
N PRO A 44 15.57 -37.57 -8.21
CA PRO A 44 14.20 -37.26 -7.85
C PRO A 44 13.86 -35.81 -8.17
N ALA A 45 12.61 -35.58 -8.58
CA ALA A 45 12.11 -34.27 -8.90
C ALA A 45 12.13 -33.35 -7.66
N GLN A 46 12.47 -32.08 -7.87
CA GLN A 46 12.60 -31.09 -6.80
C GLN A 46 11.72 -29.88 -7.11
N CYS A 47 11.23 -29.22 -6.06
CA CYS A 47 10.54 -27.96 -6.21
C CYS A 47 11.55 -26.83 -6.33
N HIS A 48 11.35 -25.99 -7.33
CA HIS A 48 12.11 -24.76 -7.53
C HIS A 48 11.16 -23.58 -7.52
N CYS A 49 11.64 -22.45 -7.01
CA CYS A 49 10.88 -21.21 -7.07
C CYS A 49 10.53 -20.83 -8.51
N ASP A 50 9.27 -20.46 -8.71
CA ASP A 50 8.77 -19.95 -9.99
C ASP A 50 8.25 -18.53 -9.79
N ILE A 51 9.10 -17.55 -10.09
CA ILE A 51 8.81 -16.12 -9.90
C ILE A 51 7.61 -15.68 -10.75
N GLN A 52 7.30 -16.39 -11.84
CA GLN A 52 6.12 -16.08 -12.67
C GLN A 52 4.81 -16.35 -11.92
N LYS A 53 4.84 -17.20 -10.88
CA LYS A 53 3.69 -17.47 -10.03
C LYS A 53 3.54 -16.49 -8.87
N CYS A 54 4.40 -15.49 -8.77
CA CYS A 54 4.33 -14.47 -7.71
C CYS A 54 3.32 -13.35 -7.98
N ASP A 55 2.89 -13.16 -9.23
CA ASP A 55 1.93 -12.10 -9.59
C ASP A 55 0.63 -12.13 -8.78
N PRO A 56 -0.02 -13.30 -8.54
CA PRO A 56 -1.24 -13.39 -7.73
C PRO A 56 -1.05 -13.05 -6.24
N PHE A 57 0.18 -13.11 -5.72
CA PHE A 57 0.48 -12.78 -4.32
C PHE A 57 0.57 -11.27 -4.09
N VAL A 58 0.53 -10.47 -5.16
CA VAL A 58 0.58 -9.02 -5.09
C VAL A 58 -0.86 -8.47 -4.98
N PRO A 59 -1.26 -7.91 -3.83
CA PRO A 59 -2.62 -7.40 -3.66
C PRO A 59 -2.86 -6.12 -4.45
N ILE A 60 -4.09 -5.96 -4.92
CA ILE A 60 -4.60 -4.72 -5.50
C ILE A 60 -5.20 -3.88 -4.37
N CYS A 61 -4.62 -2.71 -4.12
CA CYS A 61 -5.07 -1.83 -3.04
C CYS A 61 -6.21 -0.90 -3.48
N GLU A 62 -7.18 -0.69 -2.59
CA GLU A 62 -8.25 0.29 -2.80
C GLU A 62 -7.72 1.73 -2.81
N LYS A 63 -8.54 2.66 -3.33
CA LYS A 63 -8.16 4.08 -3.43
C LYS A 63 -7.84 4.67 -2.06
N GLY A 64 -6.63 5.21 -1.90
CA GLY A 64 -6.15 5.81 -0.65
C GLY A 64 -5.38 4.85 0.26
N LEU A 65 -5.19 3.59 -0.16
CA LEU A 65 -4.24 2.66 0.44
C LEU A 65 -3.01 2.52 -0.46
N GLU A 66 -1.86 2.33 0.16
CA GLU A 66 -0.59 2.07 -0.52
C GLU A 66 -0.11 0.66 -0.23
N ARG A 67 0.54 0.06 -1.22
CA ARG A 67 1.12 -1.29 -1.10
C ARG A 67 2.45 -1.20 -0.38
N VAL A 68 2.56 -1.87 0.76
CA VAL A 68 3.74 -1.89 1.62
C VAL A 68 4.30 -3.31 1.66
N LEU A 69 5.60 -3.45 1.41
CA LEU A 69 6.31 -4.73 1.55
C LEU A 69 6.36 -5.11 3.03
N VAL A 70 5.82 -6.27 3.39
CA VAL A 70 5.81 -6.76 4.78
C VAL A 70 6.79 -7.90 5.00
N LYS A 71 7.07 -8.67 3.95
CA LYS A 71 8.04 -9.77 4.01
C LYS A 71 8.70 -9.95 2.65
N GLU A 72 10.02 -9.97 2.63
CA GLU A 72 10.79 -10.33 1.44
C GLU A 72 10.65 -11.83 1.16
N GLY A 73 10.52 -12.15 -0.12
CA GLY A 73 10.66 -13.49 -0.64
C GLY A 73 12.09 -14.00 -0.48
N THR A 74 12.22 -15.32 -0.58
CA THR A 74 13.46 -16.07 -0.43
C THR A 74 13.63 -16.97 -1.65
N SER A 75 14.75 -17.68 -1.76
CA SER A 75 14.93 -18.71 -2.79
C SER A 75 14.34 -20.07 -2.40
N GLU A 76 13.58 -20.15 -1.30
CA GLU A 76 13.03 -21.39 -0.78
C GLU A 76 11.60 -21.63 -1.30
N PRO A 77 11.30 -22.84 -1.83
CA PRO A 77 9.95 -23.20 -2.25
C PRO A 77 8.91 -22.98 -1.16
N GLY A 78 7.82 -22.26 -1.47
CA GLY A 78 6.78 -21.85 -0.51
C GLY A 78 7.01 -20.46 0.10
N HIS A 79 8.19 -19.88 -0.13
CA HIS A 79 8.56 -18.54 0.30
C HIS A 79 9.23 -17.75 -0.83
N CYS A 80 8.95 -18.07 -2.09
CA CYS A 80 9.57 -17.48 -3.27
C CYS A 80 9.16 -16.04 -3.52
N CYS A 81 7.95 -15.67 -3.09
CA CYS A 81 7.33 -14.40 -3.41
C CYS A 81 7.35 -13.43 -2.23
N ASP A 82 7.58 -12.16 -2.54
CA ASP A 82 7.37 -11.06 -1.61
C ASP A 82 5.90 -11.02 -1.14
N GLN A 83 5.69 -10.69 0.13
CA GLN A 83 4.37 -10.46 0.69
C GLN A 83 4.15 -8.98 0.89
N PHE A 84 3.03 -8.48 0.40
CA PHE A 84 2.64 -7.09 0.53
C PHE A 84 1.30 -6.96 1.26
N GLU A 85 1.13 -5.83 1.93
CA GLU A 85 -0.13 -5.44 2.54
C GLU A 85 -0.53 -4.05 2.07
N CYS A 86 -1.84 -3.80 1.99
CA CYS A 86 -2.38 -2.48 1.71
C CYS A 86 -2.55 -1.72 3.03
N ARG A 87 -1.79 -0.64 3.21
CA ARG A 87 -1.82 0.19 4.43
C ARG A 87 -2.15 1.64 4.07
N ARG A 88 -2.69 2.37 5.05
CA ARG A 88 -2.87 3.82 4.87
C ARG A 88 -1.49 4.48 4.87
N PRO A 89 -1.20 5.38 3.92
CA PRO A 89 0.05 6.13 3.94
C PRO A 89 0.16 6.90 5.26
N GLU A 90 1.31 6.79 5.91
CA GLU A 90 1.61 7.59 7.08
C GLU A 90 1.87 9.03 6.64
N LEU A 91 1.20 9.98 7.31
CA LEU A 91 1.39 11.40 7.03
C LEU A 91 2.78 11.83 7.54
N ARG A 92 3.72 12.06 6.62
CA ARG A 92 5.08 12.51 6.92
C ARG A 92 5.18 14.02 6.74
N CYS A 93 5.24 14.76 7.84
CA CYS A 93 5.25 16.22 7.82
C CYS A 93 6.65 16.83 7.85
N GLU A 94 7.70 16.01 8.03
CA GLU A 94 9.10 16.47 8.21
C GLU A 94 9.60 17.41 7.09
N ASN A 95 9.13 17.22 5.85
CA ASN A 95 9.57 17.98 4.69
C ASN A 95 8.52 19.00 4.19
N VAL A 96 7.41 19.16 4.91
CA VAL A 96 6.35 20.09 4.53
C VAL A 96 6.70 21.47 5.06
N ARG A 97 6.89 22.44 4.16
CA ARG A 97 6.94 23.86 4.52
C ARG A 97 5.57 24.46 4.30
N CYS A 98 4.92 24.85 5.38
CA CYS A 98 3.65 25.54 5.32
C CYS A 98 3.89 27.00 4.95
N ASP A 99 3.11 27.49 4.00
CA ASP A 99 3.12 28.90 3.65
C ASP A 99 2.35 29.65 4.74
N ASP A 100 3.09 30.42 5.53
CA ASP A 100 2.54 31.25 6.61
C ASP A 100 2.17 32.65 6.06
N SER A 101 2.10 32.83 4.73
CA SER A 101 1.67 34.08 4.09
C SER A 101 0.17 34.35 4.22
N GLY A 102 -0.47 33.90 5.30
CA GLY A 102 -1.78 34.40 5.65
C GLY A 102 -1.70 35.92 5.71
N GLU A 103 -2.68 36.60 5.10
CA GLU A 103 -2.92 38.01 5.41
C GLU A 103 -3.23 38.08 6.91
N PHE A 104 -2.17 38.22 7.71
CA PHE A 104 -2.25 38.60 9.11
C PHE A 104 -2.86 40.01 9.08
N PHE A 105 -4.18 40.08 9.15
CA PHE A 105 -4.81 41.25 9.74
C PHE A 105 -4.18 41.37 11.12
N GLU A 106 -3.31 42.38 11.31
CA GLU A 106 -2.52 42.55 12.54
C GLU A 106 -3.40 42.56 13.79
N GLU A 107 -4.69 42.87 13.64
CA GLU A 107 -5.70 42.67 14.67
C GLU A 107 -7.09 42.49 14.05
N CYS A 108 -7.92 41.65 14.66
CA CYS A 108 -9.33 41.58 14.30
C CYS A 108 -10.05 42.88 14.68
N PRO A 109 -11.08 43.30 13.91
CA PRO A 109 -11.93 44.42 14.27
C PRO A 109 -12.52 44.26 15.70
N PRO A 110 -12.87 45.35 16.39
CA PRO A 110 -13.36 45.30 17.78
C PRO A 110 -14.59 44.43 18.00
N ASP A 111 -15.41 44.29 16.96
CA ASP A 111 -16.63 43.48 16.96
C ASP A 111 -16.37 41.99 16.67
N SER A 112 -15.11 41.59 16.49
CA SER A 112 -14.70 40.27 16.05
C SER A 112 -13.66 39.62 16.98
N VAL A 113 -13.47 38.32 16.85
CA VAL A 113 -12.46 37.51 17.53
C VAL A 113 -11.73 36.64 16.52
N GLN A 114 -10.42 36.51 16.69
CA GLN A 114 -9.63 35.59 15.90
C GLN A 114 -9.94 34.15 16.35
N GLY A 115 -10.22 33.28 15.40
CA GLY A 115 -10.36 31.85 15.70
C GLY A 115 -8.98 31.24 15.99
N ALA A 116 -8.93 30.27 16.90
CA ALA A 116 -7.70 29.50 17.12
C ALA A 116 -7.33 28.73 15.83
N SER A 117 -6.04 28.75 15.49
CA SER A 117 -5.50 27.90 14.43
C SER A 117 -5.58 26.43 14.83
N TYR A 118 -5.83 25.55 13.87
CA TYR A 118 -5.88 24.11 14.10
C TYR A 118 -5.35 23.34 12.90
N VAL A 119 -4.83 22.13 13.14
CA VAL A 119 -4.36 21.22 12.09
C VAL A 119 -5.37 20.07 12.00
N PRO A 120 -6.11 19.93 10.88
CA PRO A 120 -7.02 18.79 10.69
C PRO A 120 -6.26 17.47 10.54
N ASP A 121 -6.93 16.36 10.88
CA ASP A 121 -6.41 15.01 10.64
C ASP A 121 -6.05 14.82 9.15
N GLY A 122 -4.87 14.26 8.90
CA GLY A 122 -4.36 14.03 7.54
C GLY A 122 -3.80 15.27 6.85
N ARG A 123 -3.57 16.38 7.55
CA ARG A 123 -2.83 17.54 7.04
C ARG A 123 -1.64 17.87 7.93
N CYS A 124 -0.60 18.43 7.31
CA CYS A 124 0.58 18.91 8.02
C CYS A 124 0.52 20.41 8.35
N CYS A 125 -0.27 21.17 7.58
CA CYS A 125 -0.32 22.63 7.72
C CYS A 125 -1.52 23.11 8.54
N PRO A 126 -1.29 24.09 9.44
CA PRO A 126 -2.37 24.71 10.19
C PRO A 126 -3.30 25.50 9.28
N ILE A 127 -4.58 25.49 9.64
CA ILE A 127 -5.58 26.38 9.07
C ILE A 127 -5.71 27.57 10.02
N HIS A 128 -5.53 28.77 9.48
CA HIS A 128 -5.73 30.03 10.19
C HIS A 128 -7.12 30.57 9.84
N PRO A 129 -8.14 30.36 10.68
CA PRO A 129 -9.46 30.94 10.42
C PRO A 129 -9.39 32.47 10.54
N GLY A 130 -10.09 33.16 9.63
CA GLY A 130 -10.25 34.61 9.72
C GLY A 130 -11.06 35.06 10.94
N CYS A 131 -11.21 36.37 11.09
CA CYS A 131 -11.98 36.98 12.16
C CYS A 131 -13.46 36.56 12.13
N LYS A 132 -14.02 36.23 13.29
CA LYS A 132 -15.45 35.89 13.47
C LYS A 132 -16.11 36.92 14.38
N CYS A 133 -17.34 37.34 14.07
CA CYS A 133 -18.07 38.30 14.91
C CYS A 133 -18.25 37.78 16.35
N ARG A 134 -18.09 38.66 17.33
CA ARG A 134 -18.43 38.42 18.73
C ARG A 134 -19.95 38.37 18.86
N ALA A 135 -20.48 37.19 19.15
CA ALA A 135 -21.91 36.99 19.40
C ALA A 135 -22.47 37.88 20.53
N SER A 136 -21.59 38.36 21.43
CA SER A 136 -21.94 39.25 22.53
C SER A 136 -22.04 40.74 22.16
N ILE A 137 -21.58 41.16 20.98
CA ILE A 137 -21.65 42.56 20.52
C ILE A 137 -22.88 42.77 19.63
N CYS A 138 -23.22 41.79 18.79
CA CYS A 138 -24.46 41.81 18.04
C CYS A 138 -25.63 41.47 18.98
N LEU A 139 -26.27 42.49 19.53
CA LEU A 139 -27.54 42.31 20.22
C LEU A 139 -28.55 41.70 19.24
N PRO A 140 -29.25 40.60 19.60
CA PRO A 140 -30.34 40.11 18.78
C PRO A 140 -31.37 41.22 18.66
N ALA A 141 -31.74 41.55 17.41
CA ALA A 141 -32.77 42.54 17.16
C ALA A 141 -34.06 42.12 17.88
N GLN A 142 -34.55 42.97 18.78
CA GLN A 142 -35.79 42.73 19.50
C GLN A 142 -36.92 43.40 18.75
N CYS A 143 -37.93 42.60 18.40
CA CYS A 143 -39.16 43.09 17.79
C CYS A 143 -40.28 43.11 18.85
N PRO A 144 -41.23 44.07 18.77
CA PRO A 144 -42.45 44.04 19.57
C PRO A 144 -43.29 42.77 19.32
N GLU A 145 -44.23 42.46 20.22
CA GLU A 145 -45.14 41.32 20.08
C GLU A 145 -45.80 41.28 18.69
N GLY A 146 -45.71 40.13 18.03
CA GLY A 146 -46.27 39.89 16.69
C GLY A 146 -45.33 40.22 15.52
N GLN A 147 -44.15 40.79 15.76
CA GLN A 147 -43.17 41.09 14.71
C GLN A 147 -41.99 40.11 14.74
N ARG A 148 -41.37 39.86 13.57
CA ARG A 148 -40.22 38.96 13.42
C ARG A 148 -39.06 39.67 12.72
N VAL A 149 -37.85 39.38 13.15
CA VAL A 149 -36.64 39.89 12.48
C VAL A 149 -36.52 39.24 11.11
N LYS A 150 -36.33 40.06 10.07
CA LYS A 150 -36.00 39.60 8.72
C LYS A 150 -34.57 40.01 8.40
N ILE A 151 -33.70 39.03 8.18
CA ILE A 151 -32.33 39.30 7.73
C ILE A 151 -32.40 39.73 6.27
N LEU A 152 -32.06 40.99 6.00
CA LEU A 152 -32.04 41.55 4.64
C LEU A 152 -30.75 41.22 3.90
N GLN A 153 -29.64 41.18 4.63
CA GLN A 153 -28.33 40.85 4.11
C GLN A 153 -27.50 40.21 5.24
N LYS A 154 -26.75 39.17 4.92
CA LYS A 154 -25.72 38.64 5.80
C LYS A 154 -24.39 39.27 5.38
N GLY A 155 -23.69 39.84 6.37
CA GLY A 155 -22.28 40.21 6.25
C GLY A 155 -21.40 38.98 6.34
#